data_AF-G3P0X6-F1
#
_entry.id   AF-G3P0X6-F1
#
_cell.length_a   1.000
_cell.length_b   1.000
_cell.length_c   1.000
_cell.angle_alpha   90.00
_cell.angle_beta   90.00
_cell.angle_gamma   90.00
#
_symmetry.space_group_name_H-M   'P 1'
#
loop_
_entity.id
_entity.type
_entity.pdbx_description
1 polymer ?
#
loop_
_entity_poly.entity_id
_entity_poly.type
_entity_poly.pdbx_seq_one_letter_code
_entity_poly.pdbx_strand_id
1 'polypeptide(L)'
;SNYCLINPKVYLENGETYNPPQPTVRPLKTEVCTFSKSGGKATGSIGVLTYDLFERSQNDYIETLAIMFSVPWDYNLYKNW
;
A
#
# COMPACT_ATOMS: atom_id res chain seq x y z
N SER A 1 14.40 -12.10 6.87
CA SER A 1 12.93 -12.11 6.87
C SER A 1 12.46 -13.22 5.95
N ASN A 2 11.68 -14.18 6.46
CA ASN A 2 11.23 -15.37 5.70
C ASN A 2 9.74 -15.30 5.30
N TYR A 3 9.15 -14.11 5.41
CA TYR A 3 7.73 -13.85 5.20
C TYR A 3 7.40 -13.53 3.74
N CYS A 4 6.33 -14.14 3.23
CA CYS A 4 5.67 -13.65 2.04
C CYS A 4 4.62 -12.60 2.44
N LEU A 5 4.48 -11.53 1.65
CA LEU A 5 3.34 -10.63 1.77
C LEU A 5 2.23 -11.18 0.88
N ILE A 6 1.04 -11.44 1.42
CA ILE A 6 -0.10 -11.98 0.67
C ILE A 6 -1.38 -11.17 0.95
N ASN A 7 -2.41 -11.40 0.15
CA ASN A 7 -3.76 -10.82 0.33
C ASN A 7 -3.74 -9.29 0.48
N PRO A 8 -3.23 -8.54 -0.52
CA PRO A 8 -3.23 -7.09 -0.44
C PRO A 8 -4.65 -6.54 -0.29
N LYS A 9 -4.84 -5.58 0.62
CA LYS A 9 -6.06 -4.79 0.75
C LYS A 9 -5.70 -3.32 0.71
N VAL A 10 -6.51 -2.54 0.00
CA VAL A 10 -6.29 -1.09 -0.16
C VAL A 10 -7.51 -0.36 0.33
N TYR A 11 -7.28 0.62 1.20
CA TYR A 11 -8.25 1.65 1.54
C TYR A 11 -7.72 3.00 1.06
N LEU A 12 -8.48 3.69 0.22
CA LEU A 12 -8.16 5.04 -0.24
C LEU A 12 -9.17 6.01 0.36
N GLU A 13 -8.68 6.92 1.19
CA GLU A 13 -9.44 8.09 1.63
C GLU A 13 -9.58 9.08 0.45
N ASN A 14 -8.51 9.24 -0.33
CA ASN A 14 -8.49 10.06 -1.54
C ASN A 14 -7.58 9.46 -2.62
N GLY A 15 -7.95 9.70 -3.88
CA GLY A 15 -7.21 9.23 -5.04
C GLY A 15 -7.76 7.91 -5.61
N GLU A 16 -6.96 7.26 -6.43
CA GLU A 16 -7.31 6.03 -7.13
C GLU A 16 -6.09 5.11 -7.30
N THR A 17 -6.36 3.82 -7.38
CA THR A 17 -5.34 2.81 -7.69
C THR A 17 -5.04 2.85 -9.19
N TYR A 18 -3.81 3.22 -9.55
CA TYR A 18 -3.35 3.22 -10.94
C TYR A 18 -2.75 1.86 -11.30
N ASN A 19 -1.78 1.39 -10.50
CA ASN A 19 -1.21 0.06 -10.59
C ASN A 19 -1.50 -0.69 -9.28
N PRO A 20 -2.30 -1.78 -9.31
CA PRO A 20 -2.68 -2.48 -8.09
C PRO A 20 -1.48 -3.18 -7.43
N PRO A 21 -1.52 -3.36 -6.10
CA PRO A 21 -0.54 -4.16 -5.37
C PRO A 21 -0.50 -5.61 -5.88
N GLN A 22 0.70 -6.17 -5.98
CA GLN A 22 0.86 -7.57 -6.39
C GLN A 22 0.23 -8.50 -5.33
N PRO A 23 -0.51 -9.55 -5.73
CA PRO A 23 -1.16 -10.49 -4.80
C PRO A 23 -0.19 -11.21 -3.86
N THR A 24 1.09 -11.32 -4.24
CA THR A 24 2.13 -11.97 -3.44
C THR A 24 3.49 -11.31 -3.66
N VAL A 25 4.19 -11.00 -2.57
CA VAL A 25 5.59 -10.56 -2.58
C VAL A 25 6.44 -11.61 -1.85
N ARG A 26 7.41 -12.21 -2.56
CA ARG A 26 8.29 -13.23 -1.97
C ARG A 26 9.42 -12.58 -1.16
N PRO A 27 9.98 -13.30 -0.17
CA PRO A 27 11.18 -12.85 0.53
C PRO A 27 12.29 -12.42 -0.44
N LEU A 28 12.94 -11.29 -0.13
CA LEU A 28 14.04 -10.73 -0.91
C LEU A 28 13.65 -10.33 -2.36
N LYS A 29 12.36 -10.23 -2.67
CA LYS A 29 11.85 -9.64 -3.90
C LYS A 29 11.20 -8.29 -3.60
N THR A 30 11.22 -7.43 -4.62
CA THR A 30 10.60 -6.11 -4.58
C THR A 30 9.52 -6.09 -5.64
N GLU A 31 8.34 -5.64 -5.26
CA GLU A 31 7.22 -5.42 -6.16
C GLU A 31 6.81 -3.94 -6.10
N VAL A 32 6.11 -3.48 -7.14
CA VAL A 32 5.71 -2.07 -7.29
C VAL A 32 4.19 -1.97 -7.40
N CYS A 33 3.63 -0.95 -6.76
CA CYS A 33 2.26 -0.51 -6.96
C CYS A 33 2.22 1.02 -7.01
N THR A 34 1.11 1.59 -7.50
CA THR A 34 0.99 3.04 -7.70
C THR A 34 -0.40 3.51 -7.38
N PHE A 35 -0.49 4.49 -6.49
CA PHE A 35 -1.70 5.24 -6.18
C PHE A 35 -1.52 6.67 -6.68
N SER A 36 -2.58 7.24 -7.23
CA SER A 36 -2.54 8.58 -7.82
C SER A 36 -3.74 9.41 -7.39
N LYS A 37 -3.67 10.73 -7.56
CA LYS A 37 -4.85 11.57 -7.37
C LYS A 37 -5.89 11.26 -8.44
N SER A 38 -7.17 11.40 -8.12
CA SER A 38 -8.22 11.30 -9.13
C SER A 38 -8.11 12.43 -10.15
N GLY A 39 -8.29 12.13 -11.43
CA GLY A 39 -8.26 13.11 -12.52
C GLY A 39 -9.24 14.28 -12.30
N GLY A 40 -8.85 15.49 -12.70
CA GLY A 40 -9.72 16.68 -12.66
C GLY A 40 -10.06 17.24 -11.26
N LYS A 41 -9.57 16.64 -10.16
CA LYS A 41 -9.81 17.10 -8.78
C LYS A 41 -8.56 17.71 -8.15
N ALA A 42 -8.74 18.77 -7.37
CA ALA A 42 -7.70 19.38 -6.53
C ALA A 42 -7.55 18.60 -5.20
N THR A 43 -7.33 17.28 -5.30
CA THR A 43 -7.15 16.37 -4.17
C THR A 43 -5.80 15.63 -4.29
N GLY A 44 -5.31 15.15 -3.15
CA GLY A 44 -4.10 14.34 -3.06
C GLY A 44 -4.34 12.85 -3.31
N SER A 45 -3.38 12.02 -2.90
CA SER A 45 -3.51 10.57 -2.82
C SER A 45 -3.19 10.14 -1.39
N ILE A 46 -4.19 9.57 -0.70
CA ILE A 46 -4.13 9.27 0.73
C ILE A 46 -4.78 7.92 0.95
N GLY A 47 -4.07 7.00 1.60
CA GLY A 47 -4.59 5.67 1.84
C GLY A 47 -3.70 4.79 2.69
N VAL A 48 -4.16 3.56 2.86
CA VAL A 48 -3.46 2.49 3.56
C VAL A 48 -3.49 1.24 2.68
N LEU A 49 -2.32 0.65 2.47
CA LEU A 49 -2.12 -0.67 1.87
C LEU A 49 -1.78 -1.65 2.99
N THR A 50 -2.48 -2.78 3.06
CA THR A 50 -2.15 -3.85 3.99
C THR A 50 -1.80 -5.13 3.26
N TYR A 51 -0.93 -5.93 3.87
CA TYR A 51 -0.64 -7.31 3.49
C TYR A 51 -0.67 -8.20 4.72
N ASP A 52 -1.13 -9.43 4.56
CA ASP A 52 -0.94 -10.46 5.59
C ASP A 52 0.52 -10.98 5.51
N LEU A 53 1.17 -11.11 6.67
CA LEU A 53 2.53 -11.63 6.82
C LEU A 53 2.49 -13.15 6.95
N PHE A 54 2.72 -13.84 5.83
CA PHE A 54 2.73 -15.30 5.78
C PHE A 54 4.11 -15.89 6.08
N GLU A 55 4.23 -16.64 7.18
CA GLU A 55 5.45 -17.33 7.58
C GLU A 55 5.54 -18.73 6.96
N ARG A 56 6.50 -18.92 6.05
CA ARG A 56 6.64 -20.20 5.34
C ARG A 56 7.02 -21.39 6.24
N SER A 57 7.74 -21.16 7.34
CA SER A 57 8.13 -22.22 8.30
C SER A 57 6.94 -22.76 9.08
N GLN A 58 6.00 -21.90 9.43
CA GLN A 58 4.80 -22.25 10.21
C GLN A 58 3.61 -22.56 9.30
N ASN A 59 3.73 -22.23 8.00
CA ASN A 59 2.66 -22.35 7.01
C ASN A 59 1.38 -21.61 7.45
N ASP A 60 1.55 -20.46 8.09
CA ASP A 60 0.47 -19.66 8.66
C ASP A 60 0.75 -18.16 8.47
N TYR A 61 -0.30 -17.32 8.53
CA TYR A 61 -0.15 -15.88 8.59
C TYR A 61 -0.21 -15.42 10.04
N ILE A 62 0.79 -14.64 10.45
CA ILE A 62 0.98 -14.34 11.87
C ILE A 62 0.55 -12.91 12.22
N GLU A 63 0.61 -12.00 11.25
CA GLU A 63 0.42 -10.56 11.46
C GLU A 63 -0.03 -9.86 10.18
N THR A 64 -0.33 -8.56 10.29
CA THR A 64 -0.67 -7.69 9.16
C THR A 64 0.34 -6.55 9.07
N LEU A 65 1.00 -6.43 7.92
CA LEU A 65 1.79 -5.24 7.56
C LEU A 65 0.84 -4.16 7.05
N ALA A 66 0.90 -2.97 7.61
CA ALA A 66 0.18 -1.79 7.12
C ALA A 66 1.16 -0.70 6.66
N ILE A 67 0.93 -0.16 5.48
CA ILE A 67 1.69 0.93 4.86
C ILE A 67 0.72 2.08 4.63
N MET A 68 0.87 3.16 5.40
CA MET A 68 0.12 4.39 5.17
C MET A 68 0.91 5.31 4.25
N PHE A 69 0.19 6.03 3.40
CA PHE A 69 0.75 7.11 2.60
C PHE A 69 -0.23 8.28 2.56
N SER A 70 0.30 9.50 2.61
CA SER A 70 -0.47 10.72 2.48
C SER A 70 0.32 11.73 1.66
N VAL A 71 -0.12 11.95 0.43
CA VAL A 71 0.49 12.91 -0.51
C VAL A 71 -0.56 14.00 -0.79
N PRO A 72 -0.44 15.19 -0.21
CA PRO A 72 -1.42 16.24 -0.37
C PRO A 72 -1.35 16.89 -1.77
N TRP A 73 -2.44 17.56 -2.14
CA TRP A 73 -2.45 18.47 -3.28
C TRP A 73 -1.82 19.83 -2.94
N ASP A 74 -2.21 20.40 -1.79
CA ASP A 74 -1.75 21.72 -1.36
C ASP A 74 -0.60 21.62 -0.36
N TYR A 75 0.62 21.84 -0.86
CA TYR A 75 1.84 21.82 -0.06
C TYR A 75 2.11 23.11 0.71
N ASN A 76 1.31 24.17 0.52
CA ASN A 76 1.41 25.36 1.37
C ASN A 76 0.88 25.09 2.78
N LEU A 77 -0.09 24.18 2.89
CA LEU A 77 -0.76 23.81 4.14
C LEU A 77 -0.29 22.46 4.69
N TYR A 78 0.08 21.51 3.82
CA TYR A 78 0.36 20.12 4.20
C TYR A 78 1.71 19.62 3.68
N LYS A 79 2.17 18.50 4.24
CA LYS A 79 3.39 17.78 3.83
C LYS A 79 3.07 16.30 3.64
N ASN A 80 3.99 15.59 2.98
CA ASN A 80 3.90 14.15 2.87
C ASN A 80 4.07 13.48 4.22
N TRP A 81 3.34 12.38 4.40
CA TRP A 81 3.50 11.42 5.48
C TRP A 81 3.52 10.00 4.91
#